data_AF-A0A496CI35-F1
#
_entry.id   AF-A0A496CI35-F1
#
_cell.length_a   1.000
_cell.length_b   1.000
_cell.length_c   1.000
_cell.angle_alpha   90.00
_cell.angle_beta   90.00
_cell.angle_gamma   90.00
#
_symmetry.space_group_name_H-M   'P 1'
#
loop_
_entity.id
_entity.type
_entity.pdbx_description
1 polymer ?
#
loop_
_entity_poly.entity_id
_entity_poly.type
_entity_poly.pdbx_seq_one_letter_code
_entity_poly.pdbx_strand_id
1 'polypeptide(L)'
;MGLDKTMGIGISRKSTGDATFRTVHGRVIVSKRIRENKSKSTKQVSQRSAFGSLGHFAKINAAWIDRHFDPAKYGTSRNQFMKLNAPIMAWLRDQPDLPSDDVSKMALAIEAGVTLYAGYGSVVMGTTFTATGDKLTAVISSSKEFVKGDIVEVQIVVSYKVKSSGGLSMTTSMVRNYEYVITEQDVASSSTEITLNESKIPQLATALKTPVNADRGSYVYAAALKSTDYKSASFFDGVSVSSGGDSESPDEI
;
A
#
# COMPACT_ATOMS: atom_id res chain seq x y z
N MET A 1 40.49 -2.79 -29.34
CA MET A 1 39.83 -2.56 -28.03
C MET A 1 40.44 -1.30 -27.45
N GLY A 2 39.79 -0.14 -27.64
CA GLY A 2 40.29 1.14 -27.14
C GLY A 2 39.74 1.40 -25.74
N LEU A 3 40.62 1.45 -24.74
CA LEU A 3 40.30 2.03 -23.44
C LEU A 3 40.52 3.54 -23.56
N ASP A 4 39.44 4.31 -23.67
CA ASP A 4 39.48 5.77 -23.55
C ASP A 4 39.90 6.12 -22.12
N LYS A 5 41.20 6.39 -21.94
CA LYS A 5 41.84 6.58 -20.62
C LYS A 5 41.49 7.88 -19.89
N THR A 6 40.67 8.75 -20.47
CA THR A 6 40.32 10.05 -19.85
C THR A 6 38.93 10.51 -20.28
N MET A 7 37.89 9.84 -19.78
CA MET A 7 36.51 10.34 -19.92
C MET A 7 36.04 10.93 -18.59
N GLY A 8 36.17 12.25 -18.45
CA GLY A 8 35.53 13.01 -17.38
C GLY A 8 34.02 13.04 -17.62
N ILE A 9 33.27 12.15 -16.96
CA ILE A 9 31.82 12.14 -17.03
C ILE A 9 31.29 13.02 -15.91
N GLY A 10 30.95 14.27 -16.24
CA GLY A 10 30.24 15.15 -15.31
C GLY A 10 28.88 14.55 -14.92
N ILE A 11 28.39 14.91 -13.74
CA ILE A 11 27.15 14.42 -13.11
C ILE A 11 25.93 14.45 -14.07
N SER A 12 25.96 15.31 -15.09
CA SER A 12 24.88 15.49 -16.07
C SER A 12 24.91 14.51 -17.26
N ARG A 13 26.04 13.86 -17.59
CA ARG A 13 26.12 12.93 -18.74
C ARG A 13 25.88 11.48 -18.31
N LYS A 14 24.64 10.99 -18.49
CA LYS A 14 24.22 9.61 -18.13
C LYS A 14 24.75 8.51 -19.05
N SER A 15 25.33 8.84 -20.20
CA SER A 15 25.85 7.84 -21.15
C SER A 15 26.93 8.44 -22.04
N THR A 16 27.93 7.63 -22.38
CA THR A 16 28.95 7.99 -23.36
C THR A 16 29.35 6.77 -24.19
N GLY A 17 29.40 6.92 -25.51
CA GLY A 17 29.65 5.81 -26.43
C GLY A 17 28.62 4.68 -26.24
N ASP A 18 29.14 3.47 -26.00
CA ASP A 18 28.38 2.26 -25.68
C ASP A 18 28.21 1.99 -24.18
N ALA A 19 28.52 2.96 -23.33
CA ALA A 19 28.38 2.84 -21.89
C ALA A 19 27.32 3.82 -21.35
N THR A 20 26.52 3.34 -20.40
CA THR A 20 25.58 4.13 -19.60
C THR A 20 26.02 4.05 -18.15
N PHE A 21 26.07 5.20 -17.49
CA PHE A 21 26.59 5.38 -16.14
C PHE A 21 25.44 5.78 -15.23
N ARG A 22 25.31 5.11 -14.09
CA ARG A 22 24.37 5.51 -13.05
C ARG A 22 25.03 5.48 -11.69
N THR A 23 24.75 6.47 -10.86
CA THR A 23 25.21 6.48 -9.48
C THR A 23 24.14 5.87 -8.58
N VAL A 24 24.51 4.86 -7.79
CA VAL A 24 23.64 4.17 -6.83
C VAL A 24 24.39 4.07 -5.52
N HIS A 25 23.87 4.68 -4.46
CA HIS A 25 24.50 4.73 -3.13
C HIS A 25 25.99 5.17 -3.18
N GLY A 26 26.27 6.25 -3.91
CA GLY A 26 27.64 6.79 -4.07
C GLY A 26 28.56 5.98 -4.99
N ARG A 27 28.12 4.83 -5.53
CA ARG A 27 28.89 4.00 -6.46
C ARG A 27 28.45 4.26 -7.90
N VAL A 28 29.41 4.40 -8.81
CA VAL A 28 29.14 4.48 -10.26
C VAL A 28 29.05 3.08 -10.83
N ILE A 29 27.89 2.75 -11.38
CA ILE A 29 27.64 1.49 -12.10
C ILE A 29 27.69 1.79 -13.60
N VAL A 30 28.52 1.04 -14.31
CA VAL A 30 28.66 1.10 -15.78
C VAL A 30 27.87 -0.06 -16.39
N SER A 31 27.09 0.23 -17.43
CA SER A 31 26.30 -0.77 -18.17
C SER A 31 26.37 -0.51 -19.66
N LYS A 32 26.21 -1.54 -20.49
CA LYS A 32 26.18 -1.38 -21.95
C LYS A 32 24.95 -0.57 -22.35
N ARG A 33 25.14 0.42 -23.22
CA ARG A 33 24.08 1.28 -23.76
C ARG A 33 23.13 0.44 -24.61
N ILE A 34 21.85 0.50 -24.28
CA ILE A 34 20.78 -0.15 -25.04
C ILE A 34 20.51 0.71 -26.27
N ARG A 35 20.92 0.23 -27.46
CA ARG A 35 20.78 0.95 -28.74
C ARG A 35 19.37 0.83 -29.36
N GLU A 36 18.70 -0.29 -29.13
CA GLU A 36 17.32 -0.51 -29.56
C GLU A 36 16.53 -1.14 -28.41
N ASN A 37 15.44 -0.49 -27.99
CA ASN A 37 14.56 -1.04 -26.97
C ASN A 37 13.45 -1.87 -27.63
N LYS A 38 13.73 -3.13 -27.95
CA LYS A 38 12.72 -4.11 -28.43
C LYS A 38 11.83 -4.67 -27.29
N SER A 39 11.95 -4.16 -26.05
CA SER A 39 11.24 -4.69 -24.87
C SER A 39 9.84 -4.08 -24.66
N LYS A 40 8.95 -4.29 -25.64
CA LYS A 40 7.53 -3.91 -25.57
C LYS A 40 6.59 -5.10 -25.74
N SER A 41 7.03 -6.31 -25.41
CA SER A 41 6.08 -7.44 -25.39
C SER A 41 4.94 -7.14 -24.40
N THR A 42 3.73 -7.59 -24.69
CA THR A 42 2.55 -7.37 -23.83
C THR A 42 2.82 -7.81 -22.40
N LYS A 43 3.52 -8.93 -22.22
CA LYS A 43 3.94 -9.46 -20.91
C LYS A 43 4.87 -8.52 -20.14
N GLN A 44 5.80 -7.85 -20.83
CA GLN A 44 6.68 -6.86 -20.20
C GLN A 44 5.94 -5.57 -19.84
N VAL A 45 4.96 -5.16 -20.66
CA VAL A 45 4.11 -4.00 -20.38
C VAL A 45 3.22 -4.27 -19.16
N SER A 46 2.54 -5.42 -19.10
CA SER A 46 1.70 -5.79 -17.96
C SER A 46 2.51 -5.92 -16.67
N GLN A 47 3.69 -6.54 -16.73
CA GLN A 47 4.59 -6.63 -15.57
C GLN A 47 5.02 -5.24 -15.06
N ARG A 48 5.37 -4.32 -15.96
CA ARG A 48 5.74 -2.94 -15.57
C ARG A 48 4.55 -2.18 -14.99
N SER A 49 3.36 -2.40 -15.54
CA SER A 49 2.12 -1.80 -15.04
C SER A 49 1.80 -2.29 -13.63
N ALA A 50 1.81 -3.60 -13.40
CA ALA A 50 1.58 -4.22 -12.10
C ALA A 50 2.60 -3.74 -11.04
N PHE A 51 3.88 -3.68 -11.43
CA PHE A 51 4.93 -3.11 -10.57
C PHE A 51 4.69 -1.62 -10.28
N GLY A 52 4.24 -0.86 -11.28
CA GLY A 52 3.85 0.55 -11.12
C GLY A 52 2.73 0.73 -10.11
N SER A 53 1.67 -0.07 -10.21
CA SER A 53 0.52 -0.05 -9.30
C SER A 53 0.91 -0.35 -7.85
N LEU A 54 1.61 -1.46 -7.60
CA LEU A 54 2.08 -1.76 -6.24
C LEU A 54 3.10 -0.71 -5.76
N GLY A 55 3.94 -0.20 -6.66
CA GLY A 55 4.91 0.85 -6.35
C GLY A 55 4.26 2.17 -5.97
N HIS A 56 3.14 2.54 -6.59
CA HIS A 56 2.36 3.72 -6.26
C HIS A 56 1.59 3.53 -4.94
N PHE A 57 0.97 2.37 -4.72
CA PHE A 57 0.38 2.00 -3.44
C PHE A 57 1.41 2.06 -2.29
N ALA A 58 2.63 1.59 -2.52
CA ALA A 58 3.72 1.70 -1.54
C ALA A 58 4.13 3.16 -1.28
N LYS A 59 3.96 4.06 -2.24
CA LYS A 59 4.24 5.49 -2.06
C LYS A 59 3.16 6.16 -1.21
N ILE A 60 1.89 5.80 -1.42
CA ILE A 60 0.76 6.26 -0.59
C ILE A 60 0.99 5.83 0.87
N ASN A 61 1.45 4.60 1.08
CA ASN A 61 1.66 4.00 2.40
C ASN A 61 3.11 4.12 2.92
N ALA A 62 3.92 5.05 2.40
CA ALA A 62 5.35 5.12 2.70
C ALA A 62 5.63 5.19 4.21
N ALA A 63 4.93 6.08 4.93
CA ALA A 63 5.12 6.25 6.37
C ALA A 63 4.76 5.00 7.19
N TRP A 64 3.81 4.18 6.72
CA TRP A 64 3.47 2.91 7.35
C TRP A 64 4.53 1.85 7.05
N ILE A 65 4.93 1.74 5.78
CA ILE A 65 5.93 0.77 5.33
C ILE A 65 7.27 0.99 6.03
N ASP A 66 7.72 2.24 6.16
CA ASP A 66 8.98 2.57 6.84
C ASP A 66 8.97 2.18 8.32
N ARG A 67 7.78 2.10 8.94
CA ARG A 67 7.62 1.73 10.35
C ARG A 67 7.46 0.22 10.56
N HIS A 68 6.82 -0.48 9.65
CA HIS A 68 6.39 -1.88 9.84
C HIS A 68 7.19 -2.91 9.01
N PHE A 69 8.12 -2.46 8.18
CA PHE A 69 9.07 -3.31 7.45
C PHE A 69 10.52 -2.98 7.81
N ASP A 70 11.33 -4.03 7.97
CA ASP A 70 12.74 -3.96 8.31
C ASP A 70 13.62 -3.84 7.05
N PRO A 71 14.42 -2.77 6.92
CA PRO A 71 15.34 -2.62 5.78
C PRO A 71 16.46 -3.68 5.73
N ALA A 72 16.77 -4.39 6.82
CA ALA A 72 17.97 -5.22 6.94
C ALA A 72 18.18 -6.22 5.80
N LYS A 73 17.13 -6.90 5.33
CA LYS A 73 17.24 -7.95 4.31
C LYS A 73 17.35 -7.43 2.88
N TYR A 74 16.72 -6.30 2.57
CA TYR A 74 16.58 -5.81 1.18
C TYR A 74 17.04 -4.35 0.98
N GLY A 75 17.79 -3.83 1.94
CA GLY A 75 18.36 -2.49 1.95
C GLY A 75 17.38 -1.37 2.30
N THR A 76 16.09 -1.52 1.99
CA THR A 76 15.04 -0.55 2.35
C THR A 76 13.74 -1.27 2.72
N SER A 77 12.96 -0.65 3.62
CA SER A 77 11.63 -1.13 4.02
C SER A 77 10.70 -1.29 2.81
N ARG A 78 10.75 -0.34 1.87
CA ARG A 78 10.02 -0.42 0.61
C ARG A 78 10.41 -1.63 -0.24
N ASN A 79 11.70 -1.97 -0.35
CA ASN A 79 12.11 -3.14 -1.12
C ASN A 79 11.62 -4.44 -0.47
N GLN A 80 11.63 -4.51 0.86
CA GLN A 80 11.06 -5.66 1.57
C GLN A 80 9.56 -5.78 1.30
N PHE A 81 8.81 -4.69 1.42
CA PHE A 81 7.39 -4.64 1.06
C PHE A 81 7.15 -5.14 -0.36
N MET A 82 7.87 -4.62 -1.35
CA MET A 82 7.73 -5.02 -2.75
C MET A 82 8.05 -6.50 -2.99
N LYS A 83 9.00 -7.07 -2.22
CA LYS A 83 9.40 -8.47 -2.35
C LYS A 83 8.39 -9.43 -1.72
N LEU A 84 7.89 -9.10 -0.53
CA LEU A 84 6.88 -9.92 0.16
C LEU A 84 5.55 -9.90 -0.59
N ASN A 85 5.19 -8.76 -1.18
CA ASN A 85 3.96 -8.58 -1.95
C ASN A 85 4.11 -8.88 -3.44
N ALA A 86 5.08 -9.70 -3.82
CA ALA A 86 5.20 -10.21 -5.18
C ALA A 86 3.98 -11.00 -5.70
N PRO A 87 3.25 -11.77 -4.87
CA PRO A 87 2.01 -12.43 -5.31
C PRO A 87 0.93 -11.46 -5.80
N ILE A 88 0.77 -10.30 -5.15
CA ILE A 88 -0.13 -9.23 -5.60
C ILE A 88 0.27 -8.74 -6.99
N MET A 89 1.56 -8.52 -7.24
CA MET A 89 2.03 -8.13 -8.57
C MET A 89 1.75 -9.18 -9.64
N ALA A 90 1.85 -10.47 -9.29
CA ALA A 90 1.53 -11.55 -10.22
C ALA A 90 0.03 -11.55 -10.55
N TRP A 91 -0.83 -11.39 -9.55
CA TRP A 91 -2.27 -11.28 -9.77
C TRP A 91 -2.63 -10.07 -10.65
N LEU A 92 -2.13 -8.88 -10.32
CA LEU A 92 -2.39 -7.65 -11.08
C LEU A 92 -1.96 -7.74 -12.55
N ARG A 93 -0.88 -8.49 -12.84
CA ARG A 93 -0.39 -8.69 -14.20
C ARG A 93 -1.36 -9.52 -15.04
N ASP A 94 -2.08 -10.44 -14.41
CA ASP A 94 -2.92 -11.43 -15.06
C ASP A 94 -4.38 -10.97 -15.19
N GLN A 95 -4.73 -9.81 -14.62
CA GLN A 95 -6.06 -9.20 -14.75
C GLN A 95 -6.09 -8.15 -15.88
N PRO A 96 -6.92 -8.33 -16.92
CA PRO A 96 -7.01 -7.39 -18.04
C PRO A 96 -7.83 -6.13 -17.71
N ASP A 97 -8.88 -6.27 -16.89
CA ASP A 97 -9.89 -5.24 -16.66
C ASP A 97 -9.90 -4.79 -15.20
N LEU A 98 -8.92 -3.96 -14.85
CA LEU A 98 -8.83 -3.38 -13.51
C LEU A 98 -9.20 -1.89 -13.52
N PRO A 99 -9.77 -1.38 -12.41
CA PRO A 99 -9.98 0.06 -12.25
C PRO A 99 -8.65 0.80 -12.38
N SER A 100 -8.69 2.08 -12.76
CA SER A 100 -7.46 2.87 -12.89
C SER A 100 -6.78 3.14 -11.55
N ASP A 101 -7.55 3.22 -10.47
CA ASP A 101 -7.11 3.48 -9.10
C ASP A 101 -6.37 2.29 -8.45
N ASP A 102 -5.18 2.54 -7.94
CA ASP A 102 -4.33 1.49 -7.38
C ASP A 102 -4.81 0.97 -6.02
N VAL A 103 -5.52 1.79 -5.22
CA VAL A 103 -6.12 1.33 -3.96
C VAL A 103 -7.24 0.32 -4.25
N SER A 104 -8.10 0.62 -5.22
CA SER A 104 -9.16 -0.28 -5.68
C SER A 104 -8.59 -1.58 -6.25
N LYS A 105 -7.47 -1.52 -6.98
CA LYS A 105 -6.76 -2.74 -7.42
C LYS A 105 -6.28 -3.61 -6.26
N MET A 106 -5.75 -3.00 -5.20
CA MET A 106 -5.33 -3.77 -4.00
C MET A 106 -6.54 -4.38 -3.30
N ALA A 107 -7.62 -3.62 -3.13
CA ALA A 107 -8.85 -4.11 -2.51
C ALA A 107 -9.43 -5.32 -3.27
N LEU A 108 -9.52 -5.24 -4.59
CA LEU A 108 -9.95 -6.35 -5.44
C LEU A 108 -9.04 -7.57 -5.34
N ALA A 109 -7.72 -7.36 -5.25
CA ALA A 109 -6.77 -8.46 -5.09
C ALA A 109 -6.97 -9.17 -3.73
N ILE A 110 -7.21 -8.41 -2.67
CA ILE A 110 -7.47 -8.93 -1.32
C ILE A 110 -8.79 -9.72 -1.30
N GLU A 111 -9.86 -9.19 -1.89
CA GLU A 111 -11.14 -9.89 -2.02
C GLU A 111 -11.03 -11.17 -2.86
N ALA A 112 -10.14 -11.19 -3.86
CA ALA A 112 -9.80 -12.40 -4.61
C ALA A 112 -8.94 -13.40 -3.83
N GLY A 113 -8.67 -13.16 -2.54
CA GLY A 113 -7.91 -14.03 -1.65
C GLY A 113 -6.40 -13.89 -1.77
N VAL A 114 -5.89 -12.86 -2.45
CA VAL A 114 -4.45 -12.62 -2.55
C VAL A 114 -3.95 -11.85 -1.34
N THR A 115 -3.03 -12.45 -0.60
CA THR A 115 -2.45 -11.84 0.59
C THR A 115 -1.63 -10.59 0.25
N LEU A 116 -1.94 -9.49 0.93
CA LEU A 116 -1.14 -8.27 0.95
C LEU A 116 -0.61 -8.03 2.36
N TYR A 117 0.70 -8.15 2.55
CA TYR A 117 1.37 -7.86 3.82
C TYR A 117 1.36 -6.36 4.12
N ALA A 118 0.89 -6.01 5.32
CA ALA A 118 0.95 -4.66 5.90
C ALA A 118 2.15 -4.49 6.85
N GLY A 119 2.68 -5.57 7.40
CA GLY A 119 3.87 -5.57 8.24
C GLY A 119 4.56 -6.92 8.16
N TYR A 120 5.83 -6.98 8.52
CA TYR A 120 6.55 -8.24 8.59
C TYR A 120 7.49 -8.29 9.79
N GLY A 121 7.24 -9.26 10.68
CA GLY A 121 8.06 -9.48 11.87
C GLY A 121 7.66 -10.72 12.66
N SER A 122 8.08 -10.78 13.92
CA SER A 122 7.97 -11.97 14.77
C SER A 122 6.62 -12.13 15.48
N VAL A 123 5.87 -11.04 15.65
CA VAL A 123 4.55 -11.07 16.30
C VAL A 123 3.47 -11.13 15.23
N VAL A 124 2.70 -12.20 15.19
CA VAL A 124 1.61 -12.34 14.22
C VAL A 124 0.39 -11.57 14.72
N MET A 125 -0.17 -10.73 13.86
CA MET A 125 -1.41 -10.00 14.14
C MET A 125 -2.46 -10.30 13.08
N GLY A 126 -3.59 -10.85 13.53
CA GLY A 126 -4.77 -11.05 12.71
C GLY A 126 -5.79 -9.96 12.98
N THR A 127 -6.34 -9.37 11.93
CA THR A 127 -7.33 -8.29 12.05
C THR A 127 -8.57 -8.59 11.25
N THR A 128 -9.72 -8.35 11.86
CA THR A 128 -11.02 -8.34 11.19
C THR A 128 -11.58 -6.92 11.26
N PHE A 129 -11.82 -6.32 10.09
CA PHE A 129 -12.43 -5.00 10.00
C PHE A 129 -13.91 -5.11 9.69
N THR A 130 -14.72 -4.28 10.36
CA THR A 130 -16.16 -4.17 10.09
C THR A 130 -16.50 -2.71 9.84
N ALA A 131 -16.93 -2.42 8.62
CA ALA A 131 -17.37 -1.09 8.21
C ALA A 131 -18.90 -0.97 8.36
N THR A 132 -19.39 0.12 8.93
CA THR A 132 -20.83 0.43 9.00
C THR A 132 -21.05 1.90 8.72
N GLY A 133 -21.48 2.22 7.49
CA GLY A 133 -21.56 3.60 7.01
C GLY A 133 -20.18 4.26 6.98
N ASP A 134 -19.98 5.28 7.84
CA ASP A 134 -18.69 5.98 7.98
C ASP A 134 -17.80 5.41 9.09
N LYS A 135 -18.35 4.48 9.88
CA LYS A 135 -17.73 3.91 11.05
C LYS A 135 -16.87 2.71 10.68
N LEU A 136 -15.78 2.53 11.42
CA LEU A 136 -14.92 1.36 11.36
C LEU A 136 -14.72 0.75 12.75
N THR A 137 -14.91 -0.56 12.86
CA THR A 137 -14.49 -1.35 14.03
C THR A 137 -13.40 -2.32 13.59
N ALA A 138 -12.36 -2.47 14.41
CA ALA A 138 -11.28 -3.42 14.18
C ALA A 138 -11.18 -4.38 15.37
N VAL A 139 -11.33 -5.68 15.12
CA VAL A 139 -11.04 -6.73 16.09
C VAL A 139 -9.66 -7.28 15.77
N ILE A 140 -8.75 -7.17 16.72
CA ILE A 140 -7.32 -7.39 16.53
C ILE A 140 -6.88 -8.50 17.46
N SER A 141 -6.38 -9.58 16.90
CA SER A 141 -5.76 -10.70 17.61
C SER A 141 -4.24 -10.63 17.43
N SER A 142 -3.50 -11.02 18.45
CA SER A 142 -2.04 -11.02 18.49
C SER A 142 -1.53 -12.35 19.03
N SER A 143 -0.44 -12.86 18.47
CA SER A 143 0.26 -14.05 18.99
C SER A 143 0.95 -13.80 20.33
N LYS A 144 1.05 -12.54 20.75
CA LYS A 144 1.57 -12.09 22.04
C LYS A 144 0.46 -11.37 22.80
N GLU A 145 0.34 -11.61 24.11
CA GLU A 145 -0.55 -10.85 24.98
C GLU A 145 -0.25 -9.35 24.92
N PHE A 146 -1.31 -8.54 24.86
CA PHE A 146 -1.17 -7.09 24.95
C PHE A 146 -0.77 -6.68 26.37
N VAL A 147 0.16 -5.73 26.48
CA VAL A 147 0.60 -5.17 27.75
C VAL A 147 0.25 -3.68 27.80
N LYS A 148 -0.04 -3.16 28.99
CA LYS A 148 -0.28 -1.73 29.22
C LYS A 148 0.87 -0.92 28.60
N GLY A 149 0.52 0.07 27.79
CA GLY A 149 1.48 0.94 27.10
C GLY A 149 1.90 0.45 25.71
N ASP A 150 1.55 -0.77 25.30
CA ASP A 150 1.66 -1.16 23.89
C ASP A 150 0.82 -0.19 23.04
N ILE A 151 1.31 0.12 21.83
CA ILE A 151 0.63 1.02 20.90
C ILE A 151 0.16 0.20 19.71
N VAL A 152 -1.15 0.16 19.49
CA VAL A 152 -1.75 -0.40 18.28
C VAL A 152 -2.03 0.74 17.31
N GLU A 153 -1.47 0.63 16.11
CA GLU A 153 -1.72 1.56 15.02
C GLU A 153 -2.74 0.96 14.05
N VAL A 154 -3.72 1.77 13.63
CA VAL A 154 -4.70 1.41 12.61
C VAL A 154 -4.55 2.40 11.45
N GLN A 155 -4.28 1.88 10.25
CA GLN A 155 -4.24 2.64 9.02
C GLN A 155 -5.48 2.37 8.17
N ILE A 156 -5.99 3.45 7.57
CA ILE A 156 -7.10 3.44 6.64
C ILE A 156 -6.67 4.21 5.40
N VAL A 157 -6.77 3.56 4.25
CA VAL A 157 -6.59 4.16 2.93
C VAL A 157 -7.94 4.16 2.25
N VAL A 158 -8.45 5.36 1.96
CA VAL A 158 -9.73 5.55 1.26
C VAL A 158 -9.45 6.11 -0.12
N SER A 159 -9.85 5.41 -1.19
CA SER A 159 -9.92 6.04 -2.51
C SER A 159 -11.24 6.76 -2.69
N TYR A 160 -11.19 7.88 -3.40
CA TYR A 160 -12.37 8.69 -3.68
C TYR A 160 -12.18 9.47 -4.97
N LYS A 161 -13.31 9.79 -5.59
CA LYS A 161 -13.37 10.53 -6.84
C LYS A 161 -13.94 11.92 -6.58
N VAL A 162 -13.15 12.94 -6.89
CA VAL A 162 -13.58 14.34 -6.81
C VAL A 162 -14.04 14.79 -8.18
N LYS A 163 -15.24 15.35 -8.26
CA LYS A 163 -15.76 15.97 -9.48
C LYS A 163 -15.47 17.48 -9.45
N SER A 164 -14.89 18.00 -10.51
CA SER A 164 -14.79 19.44 -10.72
C SER A 164 -16.12 19.99 -11.22
N SER A 165 -16.35 21.29 -11.03
CA SER A 165 -17.53 21.99 -11.54
C SER A 165 -17.69 21.91 -13.07
N GLY A 166 -16.59 21.64 -13.80
CA GLY A 166 -16.59 21.47 -15.26
C GLY A 166 -16.79 20.03 -15.74
N GLY A 167 -17.18 19.10 -14.86
CA GLY A 167 -17.43 17.70 -15.22
C GLY A 167 -16.19 16.80 -15.34
N LEU A 168 -14.99 17.34 -15.12
CA LEU A 168 -13.78 16.53 -15.00
C LEU A 168 -13.80 15.81 -13.65
N SER A 169 -13.20 14.63 -13.60
CA SER A 169 -13.07 13.89 -12.35
C SER A 169 -11.65 13.41 -12.11
N MET A 170 -11.23 13.45 -10.86
CA MET A 170 -9.92 12.99 -10.42
C MET A 170 -10.11 11.95 -9.32
N THR A 171 -9.50 10.78 -9.50
CA THR A 171 -9.44 9.78 -8.44
C THR A 171 -8.17 9.99 -7.64
N THR A 172 -8.30 9.99 -6.33
CA THR A 172 -7.18 10.16 -5.40
C THR A 172 -7.45 9.34 -4.14
N SER A 173 -6.48 9.32 -3.23
CA SER A 173 -6.55 8.57 -1.99
C SER A 173 -6.18 9.44 -0.80
N MET A 174 -6.86 9.22 0.33
CA MET A 174 -6.41 9.74 1.63
C MET A 174 -5.92 8.60 2.50
N VAL A 175 -4.95 8.91 3.36
CA VAL A 175 -4.42 8.00 4.37
C VAL A 175 -4.72 8.59 5.74
N ARG A 176 -5.28 7.77 6.63
CA ARG A 176 -5.51 8.11 8.03
C ARG A 176 -4.85 7.07 8.90
N ASN A 177 -4.05 7.52 9.86
CA ASN A 177 -3.42 6.67 10.85
C ASN A 177 -3.96 7.07 12.22
N TYR A 178 -4.40 6.08 12.97
CA TYR A 178 -4.85 6.24 14.35
C TYR A 178 -3.99 5.38 15.25
N GLU A 179 -3.67 5.89 16.43
CA GLU A 179 -2.91 5.16 17.43
C GLU A 179 -3.76 5.02 18.68
N TYR A 180 -3.73 3.84 19.28
CA TYR A 180 -4.34 3.57 20.57
C TYR A 180 -3.31 2.97 21.51
N VAL A 181 -3.21 3.56 22.70
CA VAL A 181 -2.35 3.07 23.77
C VAL A 181 -3.16 2.11 24.63
N ILE A 182 -2.72 0.87 24.72
CA ILE A 182 -3.34 -0.16 25.53
C ILE A 182 -3.37 0.27 27.00
N THR A 183 -4.55 0.26 27.61
CA THR A 183 -4.78 0.66 29.00
C THR A 183 -4.84 -0.55 29.94
N GLU A 184 -4.87 -0.30 31.25
CA GLU A 184 -5.04 -1.37 32.24
C GLU A 184 -6.38 -2.11 32.11
N GLN A 185 -7.42 -1.39 31.67
CA GLN A 185 -8.75 -1.97 31.47
C GLN A 185 -8.78 -2.96 30.29
N ASP A 186 -7.91 -2.77 29.29
CA ASP A 186 -7.82 -3.65 28.13
C ASP A 186 -7.08 -4.96 28.44
N VAL A 187 -6.18 -4.96 29.43
CA VAL A 187 -5.28 -6.08 29.76
C VAL A 187 -5.68 -6.83 31.03
N ALA A 188 -6.75 -6.41 31.71
CA ALA A 188 -7.19 -6.95 33.00
C ALA A 188 -7.54 -8.46 32.99
N SER A 189 -7.46 -9.14 31.85
CA SER A 189 -7.85 -10.55 31.69
C SER A 189 -6.80 -11.46 31.01
N SER A 190 -5.58 -10.98 30.70
CA SER A 190 -4.71 -11.59 29.67
C SER A 190 -5.48 -11.68 28.34
N SER A 191 -5.42 -10.59 27.57
CA SER A 191 -6.10 -10.53 26.29
C SER A 191 -5.09 -10.55 25.16
N THR A 192 -5.11 -11.62 24.37
CA THR A 192 -4.50 -11.66 23.04
C THR A 192 -5.36 -10.96 21.99
N GLU A 193 -6.53 -10.44 22.38
CA GLU A 193 -7.48 -9.78 21.51
C GLU A 193 -7.82 -8.37 22.02
N ILE A 194 -7.98 -7.41 21.11
CA ILE A 194 -8.54 -6.11 21.43
C ILE A 194 -9.50 -5.67 20.34
N THR A 195 -10.66 -5.16 20.75
CA THR A 195 -11.56 -4.43 19.86
C THR A 195 -11.27 -2.93 19.95
N LEU A 196 -11.07 -2.29 18.79
CA LEU A 196 -10.94 -0.85 18.62
C LEU A 196 -12.14 -0.32 17.83
N ASN A 197 -12.85 0.64 18.41
CA ASN A 197 -14.05 1.28 17.85
C ASN A 197 -14.12 2.75 18.30
N GLU A 198 -15.25 3.44 18.07
CA GLU A 198 -15.40 4.84 18.44
C GLU A 198 -15.29 5.14 19.95
N SER A 199 -15.48 4.16 20.84
CA SER A 199 -15.32 4.41 22.28
C SER A 199 -13.85 4.51 22.69
N LYS A 200 -12.97 3.79 22.00
CA LYS A 200 -11.51 3.82 22.23
C LYS A 200 -10.79 4.84 21.35
N ILE A 201 -11.23 4.98 20.10
CA ILE A 201 -10.69 5.94 19.13
C ILE A 201 -11.89 6.68 18.50
N PRO A 202 -12.31 7.84 19.06
CA PRO A 202 -13.50 8.58 18.59
C PRO A 202 -13.53 8.87 17.09
N GLN A 203 -12.36 9.06 16.49
CA GLN A 203 -12.21 9.33 15.06
C GLN A 203 -12.65 8.15 14.17
N LEU A 204 -12.69 6.92 14.71
CA LEU A 204 -13.21 5.76 13.98
C LEU A 204 -14.70 5.87 13.64
N ALA A 205 -15.46 6.74 14.31
CA ALA A 205 -16.87 7.01 13.95
C ALA A 205 -17.03 7.66 12.56
N THR A 206 -15.98 8.31 12.06
CA THR A 206 -15.98 9.00 10.75
C THR A 206 -14.79 8.58 9.88
N ALA A 207 -14.18 7.45 10.21
CA ALA A 207 -12.95 6.93 9.62
C ALA A 207 -13.03 6.80 8.08
N LEU A 208 -14.21 6.44 7.57
CA LEU A 208 -14.44 6.17 6.14
C LEU A 208 -15.05 7.35 5.38
N LYS A 209 -15.30 8.46 6.07
CA LYS A 209 -15.94 9.65 5.49
C LYS A 209 -15.04 10.30 4.44
N THR A 210 -15.57 10.53 3.24
CA THR A 210 -14.88 11.24 2.15
C THR A 210 -15.05 12.76 2.26
N PRO A 211 -14.25 13.58 1.53
CA PRO A 211 -14.46 15.02 1.48
C PRO A 211 -15.82 15.36 0.87
N VAL A 212 -16.29 16.58 1.14
CA VAL A 212 -17.53 17.09 0.53
C VAL A 212 -17.39 17.09 -1.00
N ASN A 213 -18.44 16.67 -1.71
CA ASN A 213 -18.46 16.52 -3.18
C ASN A 213 -17.49 15.46 -3.73
N ALA A 214 -17.18 14.44 -2.94
CA ALA A 214 -16.40 13.30 -3.39
C ALA A 214 -17.21 12.00 -3.32
N ASP A 215 -17.23 11.28 -4.44
CA ASP A 215 -17.78 9.94 -4.51
C ASP A 215 -16.79 8.96 -3.88
N ARG A 216 -17.31 8.12 -3.00
CA ARG A 216 -16.55 7.12 -2.26
C ARG A 216 -16.14 5.97 -3.18
N GLY A 217 -14.86 5.62 -3.11
CA GLY A 217 -14.29 4.46 -3.79
C GLY A 217 -14.01 3.33 -2.81
N SER A 218 -12.99 2.54 -3.14
CA SER A 218 -12.58 1.37 -2.36
C SER A 218 -11.77 1.74 -1.13
N TYR A 219 -11.62 0.75 -0.25
CA TYR A 219 -10.90 0.88 1.01
C TYR A 219 -9.84 -0.20 1.16
N VAL A 220 -8.76 0.17 1.82
CA VAL A 220 -7.76 -0.77 2.32
C VAL A 220 -7.40 -0.38 3.75
N TYR A 221 -7.39 -1.37 4.65
CA TYR A 221 -7.16 -1.19 6.09
C TYR A 221 -5.96 -2.01 6.55
N ALA A 222 -5.28 -1.57 7.58
CA ALA A 222 -4.30 -2.40 8.28
C ALA A 222 -4.27 -2.04 9.76
N ALA A 223 -3.91 -3.01 10.60
CA ALA A 223 -3.47 -2.72 11.95
C ALA A 223 -2.15 -3.42 12.27
N ALA A 224 -1.35 -2.81 13.13
CA ALA A 224 -0.06 -3.32 13.53
C ALA A 224 0.33 -2.80 14.92
N LEU A 225 1.12 -3.59 15.65
CA LEU A 225 1.76 -3.15 16.87
C LEU A 225 2.95 -2.27 16.51
N LYS A 226 2.96 -1.05 17.06
CA LYS A 226 4.06 -0.10 16.95
C LYS A 226 5.05 -0.38 18.08
N SER A 227 6.19 -0.97 17.72
CA SER A 227 7.30 -1.23 18.65
C SER A 227 8.66 -0.89 18.03
N THR A 228 9.60 -0.53 18.90
CA THR A 228 11.02 -0.35 18.58
C THR A 228 11.77 -1.67 18.52
N ASP A 229 11.32 -2.66 19.28
CA ASP A 229 12.09 -3.89 19.55
C ASP A 229 11.72 -5.01 18.57
N TYR A 230 10.48 -4.99 18.07
CA TYR A 230 9.98 -5.97 17.13
C TYR A 230 9.00 -5.33 16.14
N LYS A 231 8.74 -6.05 15.06
CA LYS A 231 7.70 -5.73 14.08
C LYS A 231 6.61 -6.79 14.13
N SER A 232 5.40 -6.41 13.77
CA SER A 232 4.29 -7.35 13.63
C SER A 232 4.18 -7.82 12.17
N ALA A 233 3.94 -9.11 11.99
CA ALA A 233 3.44 -9.65 10.74
C ALA A 233 1.93 -9.40 10.70
N SER A 234 1.51 -8.47 9.84
CA SER A 234 0.12 -8.08 9.68
C SER A 234 -0.25 -7.98 8.21
N PHE A 235 -1.55 -7.97 7.94
CA PHE A 235 -2.10 -8.00 6.59
C PHE A 235 -2.97 -6.79 6.35
N PHE A 236 -2.99 -6.34 5.10
CA PHE A 236 -4.00 -5.41 4.65
C PHE A 236 -5.30 -6.18 4.41
N ASP A 237 -6.39 -5.61 4.87
CA ASP A 237 -7.76 -5.99 4.51
C ASP A 237 -8.31 -4.98 3.51
N GLY A 238 -9.33 -5.33 2.75
CA GLY A 238 -9.82 -4.48 1.67
C GLY A 238 -11.29 -4.72 1.34
N VAL A 239 -11.97 -3.62 1.04
CA VAL A 239 -13.34 -3.65 0.50
C VAL A 239 -13.32 -2.87 -0.80
N SER A 240 -13.57 -3.56 -1.89
CA SER A 240 -13.74 -2.92 -3.19
C SER A 240 -15.15 -2.36 -3.28
N VAL A 241 -15.25 -1.12 -3.74
CA VAL A 241 -16.52 -0.58 -4.19
C VAL A 241 -16.42 -0.59 -5.70
N SER A 242 -17.02 -1.60 -6.33
CA SER A 242 -17.21 -1.58 -7.78
C SER A 242 -17.89 -0.25 -8.08
N SER A 243 -17.32 0.55 -8.99
CA SER A 243 -18.01 1.69 -9.54
C SER A 243 -19.22 1.18 -10.31
N GLY A 244 -20.31 0.90 -9.60
CA GLY A 244 -21.63 0.70 -10.17
C GLY A 244 -21.94 1.99 -10.91
N GLY A 245 -21.92 1.91 -12.23
CA GLY A 245 -22.67 2.87 -13.01
C GLY A 245 -24.13 2.64 -12.66
N ASP A 246 -24.70 3.52 -11.87
CA ASP A 246 -26.13 3.81 -12.00
C ASP A 246 -26.30 4.52 -13.33
N SER A 247 -26.18 3.77 -14.43
CA SER A 247 -26.99 4.05 -15.59
C SER A 247 -28.36 3.45 -15.27
N GLU A 248 -29.22 4.25 -14.65
CA GLU A 248 -30.65 4.12 -14.93
C GLU A 248 -30.76 4.06 -16.45
N SER A 249 -31.05 2.86 -16.96
CA SER A 249 -31.48 2.70 -18.33
C SER A 249 -32.79 3.47 -18.39
N PRO A 250 -32.94 4.50 -19.25
CA PRO A 250 -34.26 5.06 -19.47
C PRO A 250 -35.10 3.92 -20.02
N ASP A 251 -36.16 3.57 -19.29
CA ASP A 251 -37.15 2.61 -19.73
C ASP A 251 -37.53 2.89 -21.18
N GLU A 252 -37.54 1.83 -21.97
CA GLU A 252 -38.09 1.83 -23.33
C GLU A 252 -39.50 2.42 -23.30
N ILE A 253 -39.72 3.46 -24.13
CA ILE A 253 -41.04 3.84 -24.66
C ILE A 253 -40.92 3.94 -26.17
#